data_AF-A0A101WLK2-F1
#
_entry.id   AF-A0A101WLK2-F1
#
_cell.length_a   1.000
_cell.length_b   1.000
_cell.length_c   1.000
_cell.angle_alpha   90.00
_cell.angle_beta   90.00
_cell.angle_gamma   90.00
#
_symmetry.space_group_name_H-M   'P 1'
#
loop_
_entity.id
_entity.type
_entity.pdbx_description
1 polymer ?
#
loop_
_entity_poly.entity_id
_entity_poly.type
_entity_poly.pdbx_seq_one_letter_code
_entity_poly.pdbx_strand_id
1 'polypeptide(L)'
;MRVKLIIVVILIFSLLLPGVYAEPDTELIKEIMECPEEEVISISSSYEYIESLKSMGYYKHDYKDDHINARNAVLRFQSDCNLPADGIQGPVFKSAMIKRLMMGTKFRSPDIIARAPSKGHWITINRTKRILTLYRGKTVIRKYPIAIGKDSAKTPQGKFYVYLKRKNPMWTGGRSAKPVAGGSPKNPLGTRWIGLSPGKGNLYGIHGNNSPYSIGGRVSKGCIRMINSDVLSLYNIVSIGAPVWIGDDSTLRKWGVTQKSFY
;
A
#
# COMPACT_ATOMS: atom_id res chain seq x y z
N MET A 1 -26.23 -21.18 -18.64
CA MET A 1 -26.81 -20.37 -19.77
C MET A 1 -27.39 -19.02 -19.33
N ARG A 2 -28.33 -18.96 -18.38
CA ARG A 2 -28.90 -17.68 -17.89
C ARG A 2 -27.89 -16.80 -17.12
N VAL A 3 -26.89 -17.38 -16.47
CA VAL A 3 -25.85 -16.66 -15.71
C VAL A 3 -24.81 -16.02 -16.64
N LYS A 4 -24.34 -16.76 -17.66
CA LYS A 4 -23.46 -16.21 -18.73
C LYS A 4 -24.09 -14.99 -19.43
N LEU A 5 -25.39 -15.04 -19.71
CA LEU A 5 -26.11 -13.94 -20.35
C LEU A 5 -26.23 -12.69 -19.44
N ILE A 6 -26.43 -12.87 -18.13
CA ILE A 6 -26.53 -11.74 -17.18
C ILE A 6 -25.16 -11.05 -16.98
N ILE A 7 -24.07 -11.82 -16.95
CA ILE A 7 -22.70 -11.27 -16.83
C ILE A 7 -22.31 -10.48 -18.08
N VAL A 8 -22.64 -11.00 -19.28
CA VAL A 8 -22.49 -10.26 -20.54
C VAL A 8 -23.37 -9.00 -20.55
N VAL A 9 -24.59 -9.06 -20.03
CA VAL A 9 -25.47 -7.88 -19.92
C VAL A 9 -24.93 -6.84 -18.94
N ILE A 10 -24.27 -7.21 -17.84
CA ILE A 10 -23.64 -6.26 -16.89
C ILE A 10 -22.36 -5.65 -17.48
N LEU A 11 -21.54 -6.43 -18.19
CA LEU A 11 -20.39 -5.94 -18.97
C LEU A 11 -20.81 -5.01 -20.12
N ILE A 12 -22.01 -5.22 -20.68
CA ILE A 12 -22.61 -4.31 -21.67
C ILE A 12 -23.26 -3.09 -20.97
N PHE A 13 -23.83 -3.24 -19.77
CA PHE A 13 -24.46 -2.13 -19.05
C PHE A 13 -23.45 -1.15 -18.44
N SER A 14 -22.23 -1.58 -18.12
CA SER A 14 -21.13 -0.68 -17.75
C SER A 14 -20.67 0.21 -18.92
N LEU A 15 -21.04 -0.12 -20.17
CA LEU A 15 -20.87 0.73 -21.36
C LEU A 15 -21.98 1.78 -21.54
N LEU A 16 -23.04 1.76 -20.72
CA LEU A 16 -24.18 2.69 -20.80
C LEU A 16 -24.16 3.81 -19.75
N LEU A 17 -23.12 3.88 -18.92
CA LEU A 17 -22.89 5.07 -18.10
C LEU A 17 -22.32 6.19 -18.98
N PRO A 18 -22.99 7.35 -19.10
CA PRO A 18 -22.53 8.42 -19.97
C PRO A 18 -21.18 8.96 -19.47
N GLY A 19 -20.12 8.74 -20.25
CA GLY A 19 -18.82 9.41 -20.07
C GLY A 19 -17.56 8.54 -20.07
N VAL A 20 -17.63 7.21 -20.23
CA VAL A 20 -16.43 6.36 -20.31
C VAL A 20 -16.53 5.42 -21.52
N TYR A 21 -16.11 5.91 -22.68
CA TYR A 21 -15.95 5.07 -23.88
C TYR A 21 -14.58 4.40 -23.83
N ALA A 22 -14.54 3.13 -23.43
CA ALA A 22 -13.50 2.19 -23.82
C ALA A 22 -14.18 1.13 -24.71
N GLU A 23 -13.60 0.84 -25.88
CA GLU A 23 -14.09 -0.25 -26.72
C GLU A 23 -13.97 -1.58 -25.97
N PRO A 24 -14.96 -2.49 -26.11
CA PRO A 24 -14.93 -3.77 -25.43
C PRO A 24 -13.78 -4.64 -25.94
N ASP A 25 -13.00 -5.18 -25.02
CA ASP A 25 -11.90 -6.11 -25.31
C ASP A 25 -12.45 -7.44 -25.85
N THR A 26 -12.38 -7.59 -27.18
CA THR A 26 -12.95 -8.74 -27.89
C THR A 26 -12.23 -10.07 -27.63
N GLU A 27 -10.97 -10.05 -27.18
CA GLU A 27 -10.24 -11.27 -26.78
C GLU A 27 -10.72 -11.74 -25.41
N LEU A 28 -10.86 -10.82 -24.47
CA LEU A 28 -11.40 -11.12 -23.13
C LEU A 28 -12.83 -11.68 -23.20
N ILE A 29 -13.66 -11.17 -24.11
CA ILE A 29 -15.03 -11.71 -24.32
C ILE A 29 -14.98 -13.17 -24.78
N LYS A 30 -14.05 -13.53 -25.69
CA LYS A 30 -13.90 -14.92 -26.15
C LYS A 30 -13.44 -15.84 -25.02
N GLU A 31 -12.45 -15.41 -24.24
CA GLU A 31 -11.96 -16.17 -23.08
C GLU A 31 -13.05 -16.39 -22.02
N ILE A 32 -13.88 -15.38 -21.75
CA ILE A 32 -15.03 -15.47 -20.82
C ILE A 32 -16.11 -16.43 -21.34
N MET A 33 -16.35 -16.47 -22.65
CA MET A 33 -17.34 -17.37 -23.24
C MET A 33 -16.96 -18.84 -23.12
N GLU A 34 -15.65 -19.14 -23.20
CA GLU A 34 -15.09 -20.49 -23.19
C GLU A 34 -14.85 -21.05 -21.77
N CYS A 35 -14.80 -20.21 -20.73
CA CYS A 35 -14.56 -20.67 -19.35
C CYS A 35 -15.79 -21.32 -18.66
N PRO A 36 -15.57 -22.24 -17.68
CA PRO A 36 -16.59 -22.74 -16.75
C PRO A 36 -17.27 -21.61 -15.96
N GLU A 37 -18.58 -21.73 -15.65
CA GLU A 37 -19.36 -20.64 -15.01
C GLU A 37 -18.77 -20.15 -13.67
N GLU A 38 -18.18 -21.04 -12.86
CA GLU A 38 -17.52 -20.68 -11.59
C GLU A 38 -16.22 -19.88 -11.78
N GLU A 39 -15.46 -20.18 -12.84
CA GLU A 39 -14.26 -19.44 -13.24
C GLU A 39 -14.62 -18.09 -13.85
N VAL A 40 -15.69 -18.01 -14.64
CA VAL A 40 -16.21 -16.75 -15.19
C VAL A 40 -16.64 -15.77 -14.09
N ILE A 41 -17.30 -16.25 -13.03
CA ILE A 41 -17.68 -15.41 -11.88
C ILE A 41 -16.42 -14.90 -11.13
N SER A 42 -15.41 -15.75 -10.99
CA SER A 42 -14.13 -15.38 -10.37
C SER A 42 -13.37 -14.32 -11.20
N ILE A 43 -13.25 -14.53 -12.52
CA ILE A 43 -12.56 -13.67 -13.46
C ILE A 43 -13.28 -12.31 -13.61
N SER A 44 -14.61 -12.31 -13.81
CA SER A 44 -15.45 -11.10 -13.84
C SER A 44 -15.27 -10.27 -12.57
N SER A 45 -15.29 -10.92 -11.40
CA SER A 45 -15.11 -10.22 -10.11
C SER A 45 -13.72 -9.59 -9.96
N SER A 46 -12.68 -10.25 -10.47
CA SER A 46 -11.30 -9.76 -10.37
C SER A 46 -11.02 -8.58 -11.31
N TYR A 47 -11.59 -8.60 -12.51
CA TYR A 47 -11.47 -7.52 -13.50
C TYR A 47 -12.27 -6.27 -13.05
N GLU A 48 -13.49 -6.46 -12.56
CA GLU A 48 -14.33 -5.37 -12.01
C GLU A 48 -13.66 -4.61 -10.87
N TYR A 49 -12.90 -5.30 -10.01
CA TYR A 49 -12.21 -4.64 -8.91
C TYR A 49 -11.04 -3.77 -9.36
N ILE A 50 -10.35 -4.11 -10.47
CA ILE A 50 -9.26 -3.26 -10.97
C ILE A 50 -9.80 -1.92 -11.50
N GLU A 51 -10.89 -1.93 -12.26
CA GLU A 51 -11.53 -0.67 -12.72
C GLU A 51 -12.08 0.16 -11.54
N SER A 52 -12.63 -0.51 -10.53
CA SER A 52 -13.03 0.13 -9.27
C SER A 52 -11.84 0.76 -8.53
N LEU A 53 -10.68 0.09 -8.52
CA LEU A 53 -9.46 0.60 -7.90
C LEU A 53 -8.86 1.77 -8.69
N LYS A 54 -8.97 1.75 -10.03
CA LYS A 54 -8.59 2.87 -10.90
C LYS A 54 -9.47 4.10 -10.62
N SER A 55 -10.79 3.94 -10.63
CA SER A 55 -11.72 5.05 -10.38
C SER A 55 -11.59 5.65 -8.97
N MET A 56 -11.22 4.84 -7.97
CA MET A 56 -10.90 5.32 -6.62
C MET A 56 -9.48 5.91 -6.47
N GLY A 57 -8.65 5.89 -7.53
CA GLY A 57 -7.32 6.48 -7.55
C GLY A 57 -6.21 5.67 -6.89
N TYR A 58 -6.41 4.37 -6.66
CA TYR A 58 -5.37 3.49 -6.10
C TYR A 58 -4.36 3.00 -7.14
N TYR A 59 -4.83 2.84 -8.38
CA TYR A 59 -3.98 2.45 -9.50
C TYR A 59 -3.08 3.62 -9.94
N LYS A 60 -1.78 3.37 -10.09
CA LYS A 60 -0.81 4.32 -10.61
C LYS A 60 0.11 3.62 -11.59
N HIS A 61 0.45 4.28 -12.69
CA HIS A 61 1.40 3.81 -13.70
C HIS A 61 2.85 4.03 -13.24
N ASP A 62 3.23 3.40 -12.12
CA ASP A 62 4.57 3.54 -11.53
C ASP A 62 5.63 2.70 -12.29
N TYR A 63 5.18 1.62 -12.95
CA TYR A 63 6.01 0.67 -13.69
C TYR A 63 5.43 0.46 -15.10
N LYS A 64 6.27 -0.01 -16.03
CA LYS A 64 5.81 -0.46 -17.35
C LYS A 64 4.98 -1.75 -17.30
N ASP A 65 5.19 -2.53 -16.25
CA ASP A 65 4.49 -3.80 -16.00
C ASP A 65 3.17 -3.52 -15.25
N ASP A 66 2.06 -3.72 -15.94
CA ASP A 66 0.72 -3.46 -15.40
C ASP A 66 0.29 -4.45 -14.33
N HIS A 67 0.86 -5.66 -14.28
CA HIS A 67 0.60 -6.59 -13.18
C HIS A 67 1.17 -6.03 -11.87
N ILE A 68 2.32 -5.37 -11.90
CA ILE A 68 2.88 -4.67 -10.74
C ILE A 68 1.97 -3.50 -10.34
N ASN A 69 1.51 -2.70 -11.30
CA ASN A 69 0.65 -1.56 -11.04
C ASN A 69 -0.69 -1.98 -10.42
N ALA A 70 -1.32 -3.03 -10.97
CA ALA A 70 -2.56 -3.62 -10.45
C ALA A 70 -2.36 -4.16 -9.03
N ARG A 71 -1.29 -4.92 -8.78
CA ARG A 71 -0.93 -5.40 -7.44
C ARG A 71 -0.73 -4.25 -6.44
N ASN A 72 -0.05 -3.19 -6.85
CA ASN A 72 0.16 -2.01 -6.01
C ASN A 72 -1.14 -1.28 -5.70
N ALA A 73 -2.11 -1.26 -6.62
CA ALA A 73 -3.44 -0.73 -6.38
C ALA A 73 -4.17 -1.51 -5.27
N VAL A 74 -4.14 -2.85 -5.33
CA VAL A 74 -4.70 -3.73 -4.28
C VAL A 74 -4.04 -3.44 -2.92
N LEU A 75 -2.71 -3.35 -2.88
CA LEU A 75 -1.98 -3.07 -1.64
C LEU A 75 -2.31 -1.70 -1.03
N ARG A 76 -2.50 -0.68 -1.87
CA ARG A 76 -2.90 0.67 -1.42
C ARG A 76 -4.32 0.67 -0.89
N PHE A 77 -5.25 -0.02 -1.55
CA PHE A 77 -6.60 -0.19 -1.06
C PHE A 77 -6.63 -0.93 0.29
N GLN A 78 -5.93 -2.06 0.40
CA GLN A 78 -5.79 -2.79 1.66
C GLN A 78 -5.25 -1.89 2.76
N SER A 79 -4.26 -1.04 2.43
CA SER A 79 -3.70 -0.07 3.38
C SER A 79 -4.73 0.97 3.83
N ASP A 80 -5.50 1.55 2.91
CA ASP A 80 -6.52 2.55 3.23
C ASP A 80 -7.61 1.99 4.17
N CYS A 81 -8.01 0.75 3.90
CA CYS A 81 -8.98 -0.02 4.68
C CYS A 81 -8.41 -0.71 5.93
N ASN A 82 -7.15 -0.49 6.31
CA ASN A 82 -6.50 -1.18 7.45
C ASN A 82 -6.56 -2.71 7.37
N LEU A 83 -6.57 -3.29 6.18
CA LEU A 83 -6.40 -4.73 5.98
C LEU A 83 -4.91 -5.07 6.02
N PRO A 84 -4.52 -6.34 6.26
CA PRO A 84 -3.16 -6.75 5.96
C PRO A 84 -2.79 -6.41 4.51
N ALA A 85 -1.76 -5.60 4.30
CA ALA A 85 -1.27 -5.24 2.98
C ALA A 85 -0.36 -6.36 2.47
N ASP A 86 -0.93 -7.47 2.00
CA ASP A 86 -0.24 -8.63 1.36
C ASP A 86 -0.55 -8.79 -0.13
N GLY A 87 -1.58 -8.14 -0.63
CA GLY A 87 -2.07 -8.30 -2.00
C GLY A 87 -3.07 -9.46 -2.17
N ILE A 88 -3.47 -10.14 -1.09
CA ILE A 88 -4.43 -11.25 -1.15
C ILE A 88 -5.85 -10.70 -1.29
N GLN A 89 -6.55 -11.10 -2.35
CA GLN A 89 -7.91 -10.67 -2.68
C GLN A 89 -8.99 -11.67 -2.20
N GLY A 90 -8.83 -12.16 -0.97
CA GLY A 90 -9.74 -13.12 -0.34
C GLY A 90 -11.05 -12.51 0.18
N PRO A 91 -11.86 -13.28 0.94
CA PRO A 91 -13.18 -12.83 1.40
C PRO A 91 -13.19 -11.50 2.16
N VAL A 92 -12.19 -11.26 3.00
CA VAL A 92 -12.04 -9.99 3.75
C VAL A 92 -11.82 -8.80 2.82
N PHE A 93 -11.01 -8.96 1.76
CA PHE A 93 -10.79 -7.94 0.76
C PHE A 93 -12.09 -7.67 -0.02
N LYS A 94 -12.80 -8.72 -0.45
CA LYS A 94 -14.07 -8.59 -1.18
C LYS A 94 -15.14 -7.87 -0.35
N SER A 95 -15.28 -8.21 0.93
CA SER A 95 -16.19 -7.53 1.86
C SER A 95 -15.84 -6.04 2.01
N ALA A 96 -14.56 -5.72 2.20
CA ALA A 96 -14.09 -4.35 2.26
C ALA A 96 -14.38 -3.57 0.98
N MET A 97 -14.18 -4.20 -0.19
CA MET A 97 -14.39 -3.58 -1.50
C MET A 97 -15.85 -3.19 -1.70
N ILE A 98 -16.78 -4.13 -1.47
CA ILE A 98 -18.23 -3.87 -1.57
C ILE A 98 -18.62 -2.74 -0.63
N LYS A 99 -18.21 -2.82 0.64
CA LYS A 99 -18.50 -1.78 1.64
C LYS A 99 -17.91 -0.42 1.26
N ARG A 100 -16.69 -0.40 0.69
CA ARG A 100 -16.02 0.84 0.25
C ARG A 100 -16.73 1.49 -0.92
N LEU A 101 -17.21 0.69 -1.88
CA LEU A 101 -17.99 1.14 -3.02
C LEU A 101 -19.35 1.70 -2.57
N MET A 102 -20.06 0.99 -1.68
CA MET A 102 -21.32 1.47 -1.11
C MET A 102 -21.18 2.80 -0.35
N MET A 103 -20.05 3.02 0.33
CA MET A 103 -19.79 4.29 1.02
C MET A 103 -19.42 5.44 0.08
N GLY A 104 -18.84 5.15 -1.09
CA GLY A 104 -18.39 6.16 -2.05
C GLY A 104 -17.54 7.28 -1.41
N THR A 105 -17.98 8.52 -1.56
CA THR A 105 -17.32 9.72 -1.02
C THR A 105 -17.48 9.90 0.49
N LYS A 106 -18.40 9.17 1.12
CA LYS A 106 -18.64 9.19 2.58
C LYS A 106 -17.61 8.37 3.35
N PHE A 107 -16.78 7.57 2.67
CA PHE A 107 -15.72 6.81 3.33
C PHE A 107 -14.77 7.73 4.10
N ARG A 108 -14.47 7.33 5.34
CA ARG A 108 -13.46 7.95 6.19
C ARG A 108 -12.63 6.84 6.81
N SER A 109 -11.36 7.14 7.03
CA SER A 109 -10.45 6.19 7.66
C SER A 109 -10.95 5.82 9.07
N PRO A 110 -11.01 4.52 9.44
CA PRO A 110 -11.53 4.09 10.74
C PRO A 110 -10.49 4.20 11.88
N ASP A 111 -9.44 5.00 11.68
CA ASP A 111 -8.35 5.16 12.66
C ASP A 111 -8.84 6.06 13.80
N ILE A 112 -8.66 5.58 15.03
CA ILE A 112 -9.00 6.32 16.25
C ILE A 112 -7.70 6.68 16.97
N ILE A 113 -7.47 7.98 17.11
CA ILE A 113 -6.30 8.54 17.79
C ILE A 113 -6.72 9.18 19.12
N ALA A 114 -6.42 8.51 20.23
CA ALA A 114 -6.68 9.02 21.57
C ALA A 114 -5.82 10.27 21.84
N ARG A 115 -4.50 10.17 21.61
CA ARG A 115 -3.54 11.26 21.82
C ARG A 115 -2.49 11.26 20.72
N ALA A 116 -2.53 12.29 19.86
CA ALA A 116 -1.51 12.50 18.84
C ALA A 116 -0.22 13.03 19.49
N PRO A 117 0.99 12.58 19.05
CA PRO A 117 2.27 13.07 19.57
C PRO A 117 2.60 14.50 19.15
N SER A 118 1.95 15.04 18.12
CA SER A 118 2.13 16.42 17.69
C SER A 118 0.88 16.93 16.97
N LYS A 119 0.74 18.26 16.86
CA LYS A 119 -0.23 18.90 15.96
C LYS A 119 0.22 18.87 14.49
N GLY A 120 1.51 18.63 14.24
CA GLY A 120 2.10 18.52 12.91
C GLY A 120 1.97 17.13 12.30
N HIS A 121 2.75 16.87 11.25
CA HIS A 121 2.82 15.57 10.61
C HIS A 121 3.55 14.55 11.49
N TRP A 122 3.01 13.34 11.58
CA TRP A 122 3.65 12.22 12.27
C TRP A 122 3.25 10.89 11.62
N ILE A 123 4.00 9.83 11.89
CA ILE A 123 3.89 8.55 11.21
C ILE A 123 3.65 7.43 12.22
N THR A 124 2.83 6.45 11.84
CA THR A 124 2.85 5.12 12.44
C THR A 124 3.30 4.06 11.44
N ILE A 125 4.03 3.08 11.91
CA ILE A 125 4.36 1.84 11.20
C ILE A 125 3.68 0.70 11.94
N ASN A 126 2.67 0.11 11.29
CA ASN A 126 1.97 -1.06 11.80
C ASN A 126 2.61 -2.34 11.24
N ARG A 127 3.30 -3.08 12.10
CA ARG A 127 4.03 -4.32 11.76
C ARG A 127 3.10 -5.51 11.54
N THR A 128 1.90 -5.51 12.11
CA THR A 128 0.89 -6.57 11.90
C THR A 128 0.35 -6.47 10.48
N LYS A 129 -0.07 -5.26 10.10
CA LYS A 129 -0.76 -5.00 8.84
C LYS A 129 0.14 -4.61 7.68
N ARG A 130 1.41 -4.28 7.97
CA ARG A 130 2.39 -3.78 6.99
C ARG A 130 1.90 -2.49 6.32
N ILE A 131 1.46 -1.55 7.16
CA ILE A 131 0.97 -0.25 6.74
C ILE A 131 1.80 0.85 7.41
N LEU A 132 2.20 1.84 6.62
CA LEU A 132 2.64 3.15 7.11
C LEU A 132 1.46 4.12 7.02
N THR A 133 1.07 4.73 8.12
CA THR A 133 0.06 5.80 8.13
C THR A 133 0.71 7.13 8.46
N LEU A 134 0.48 8.12 7.60
CA LEU A 134 0.83 9.52 7.82
C LEU A 134 -0.39 10.25 8.37
N TYR A 135 -0.21 10.93 9.48
CA TYR A 135 -1.24 11.73 10.14
C TYR A 135 -0.84 13.21 10.20
N ARG A 136 -1.83 14.07 10.44
CA ARG A 136 -1.65 15.43 10.95
C ARG A 136 -2.59 15.62 12.14
N GLY A 137 -2.06 15.82 13.34
CA GLY A 137 -2.88 15.73 14.55
C GLY A 137 -3.55 14.35 14.65
N LYS A 138 -4.89 14.30 14.70
CA LYS A 138 -5.66 13.05 14.72
C LYS A 138 -6.13 12.59 13.33
N THR A 139 -5.90 13.39 12.30
CA THR A 139 -6.43 13.15 10.95
C THR A 139 -5.47 12.27 10.15
N VAL A 140 -5.99 11.21 9.54
CA VAL A 140 -5.27 10.42 8.55
C VAL A 140 -5.09 11.25 7.28
N ILE A 141 -3.85 11.40 6.82
CA ILE A 141 -3.52 12.10 5.58
C ILE A 141 -3.34 11.10 4.44
N ARG A 142 -2.50 10.07 4.64
CA ARG A 142 -2.24 9.00 3.66
C ARG A 142 -1.86 7.70 4.35
N LYS A 143 -2.17 6.58 3.71
CA LYS A 143 -1.72 5.24 4.10
C LYS A 143 -0.97 4.60 2.96
N TYR A 144 0.06 3.83 3.30
CA TYR A 144 0.96 3.24 2.31
C TYR A 144 1.28 1.79 2.67
N PRO A 145 1.30 0.89 1.68
CA PRO A 145 1.80 -0.45 1.89
C PRO A 145 3.32 -0.41 2.07
N ILE A 146 3.82 -1.25 2.97
CA ILE A 146 5.26 -1.35 3.24
C ILE A 146 5.74 -2.79 3.24
N ALA A 147 7.05 -2.96 3.05
CA ALA A 147 7.73 -4.19 3.46
C ALA A 147 8.52 -3.93 4.75
N ILE A 148 8.59 -4.94 5.61
CA ILE A 148 9.31 -4.87 6.90
C ILE A 148 10.32 -6.01 7.02
N GLY A 149 11.01 -6.08 8.15
CA GLY A 149 11.98 -7.12 8.47
C GLY A 149 11.40 -8.53 8.31
N LYS A 150 12.22 -9.46 7.81
CA LYS A 150 11.84 -10.87 7.62
C LYS A 150 11.25 -11.50 8.88
N ASP A 151 11.86 -11.19 10.01
CA ASP A 151 11.37 -11.57 11.32
C ASP A 151 10.75 -10.35 11.99
N SER A 152 9.70 -10.56 12.77
CA SER A 152 9.00 -9.48 13.46
C SER A 152 10.00 -8.62 14.25
N ALA A 153 10.95 -9.22 14.96
CA ALA A 153 11.95 -8.52 15.77
C ALA A 153 12.93 -7.63 14.99
N LYS A 154 13.09 -7.82 13.67
CA LYS A 154 14.11 -7.10 12.88
C LYS A 154 13.75 -5.63 12.61
N THR A 155 12.45 -5.33 12.45
CA THR A 155 11.97 -3.95 12.44
C THR A 155 11.65 -3.55 13.88
N PRO A 156 12.40 -2.61 14.48
CA PRO A 156 12.33 -2.34 15.90
C PRO A 156 10.97 -1.73 16.26
N GLN A 157 10.43 -2.13 17.42
CA GLN A 157 9.31 -1.41 18.03
C GLN A 157 9.82 -0.25 18.86
N GLY A 158 9.08 0.86 18.86
CA GLY A 158 9.43 2.02 19.67
C GLY A 158 8.87 3.32 19.12
N LYS A 159 9.18 4.40 19.82
CA LYS A 159 8.87 5.76 19.38
C LYS A 159 10.19 6.40 18.93
N PHE A 160 10.21 6.80 17.67
CA PHE A 160 11.34 7.40 16.97
C PHE A 160 10.91 8.78 16.45
N TYR A 161 11.83 9.45 15.75
CA TYR A 161 11.52 10.60 14.93
C TYR A 161 12.31 10.55 13.61
N VAL A 162 11.88 11.34 12.62
CA VAL A 162 12.64 11.53 11.38
C VAL A 162 13.93 12.29 11.71
N TYR A 163 15.06 11.60 11.64
CA TYR A 163 16.37 12.16 11.98
C TYR A 163 17.01 12.87 10.79
N LEU A 164 16.95 12.26 9.60
CA LEU A 164 17.53 12.84 8.40
C LEU A 164 16.79 12.42 7.15
N LYS A 165 17.04 13.12 6.05
CA LYS A 165 16.41 12.88 4.75
C LYS A 165 17.44 12.98 3.64
N ARG A 166 17.47 12.03 2.71
CA ARG A 166 18.35 12.04 1.52
C ARG A 166 17.59 11.70 0.25
N LYS A 167 17.83 12.47 -0.81
CA LYS A 167 17.38 12.17 -2.18
C LYS A 167 18.42 11.27 -2.84
N ASN A 168 17.98 10.26 -3.60
CA ASN A 168 18.84 9.35 -4.36
C ASN A 168 20.07 8.88 -3.55
N PRO A 169 19.87 8.29 -2.36
CA PRO A 169 20.96 7.92 -1.47
C PRO A 169 21.87 6.86 -2.13
N MET A 170 23.18 7.00 -1.98
CA MET A 170 24.09 5.89 -2.28
C MET A 170 23.85 4.74 -1.31
N TRP A 171 23.78 3.51 -1.83
CA TRP A 171 23.80 2.32 -0.99
C TRP A 171 25.23 1.82 -0.86
N THR A 172 25.74 1.75 0.37
CA THR A 172 27.16 1.45 0.64
C THR A 172 27.50 -0.05 0.57
N GLY A 173 26.61 -0.89 0.03
CA GLY A 173 26.85 -2.33 -0.10
C GLY A 173 26.51 -3.15 1.15
N GLY A 174 26.05 -2.51 2.22
CA GLY A 174 25.87 -3.16 3.51
C GLY A 174 27.20 -3.71 4.04
N ARG A 175 27.22 -4.95 4.55
CA ARG A 175 28.43 -5.59 5.10
C ARG A 175 29.23 -6.41 4.07
N SER A 176 28.68 -6.68 2.89
CA SER A 176 29.20 -7.78 2.04
C SER A 176 29.00 -7.62 0.54
N ALA A 177 28.30 -6.58 0.07
CA ALA A 177 28.07 -6.35 -1.36
C ALA A 177 28.81 -5.11 -1.84
N LYS A 178 28.97 -4.99 -3.16
CA LYS A 178 29.53 -3.78 -3.77
C LYS A 178 28.56 -2.59 -3.59
N PRO A 179 29.08 -1.38 -3.30
CA PRO A 179 28.25 -0.19 -3.26
C PRO A 179 27.53 0.06 -4.59
N VAL A 180 26.35 0.66 -4.50
CA VAL A 180 25.55 1.06 -5.66
C VAL A 180 25.29 2.56 -5.56
N ALA A 181 25.63 3.28 -6.63
CA ALA A 181 25.47 4.73 -6.71
C ALA A 181 24.01 5.16 -6.51
N GLY A 182 23.85 6.39 -6.00
CA GLY A 182 22.55 7.04 -5.91
C GLY A 182 21.91 7.21 -7.29
N GLY A 183 20.59 7.06 -7.36
CA GLY A 183 19.83 7.24 -8.61
C GLY A 183 19.86 6.03 -9.57
N SER A 184 20.69 5.02 -9.30
CA SER A 184 20.67 3.78 -10.08
C SER A 184 19.36 3.00 -9.86
N PRO A 185 18.71 2.47 -10.91
CA PRO A 185 17.57 1.55 -10.76
C PRO A 185 17.90 0.28 -9.95
N LYS A 186 19.19 -0.11 -9.91
CA LYS A 186 19.67 -1.26 -9.13
C LYS A 186 19.86 -0.94 -7.64
N ASN A 187 19.71 0.32 -7.22
CA ASN A 187 19.95 0.73 -5.84
C ASN A 187 18.83 0.25 -4.90
N PRO A 188 19.12 -0.60 -3.89
CA PRO A 188 18.09 -1.16 -3.01
C PRO A 188 17.44 -0.13 -2.07
N LEU A 189 18.00 1.07 -1.93
CA LEU A 189 17.40 2.18 -1.18
C LEU A 189 16.38 2.97 -2.01
N GLY A 190 16.34 2.76 -3.33
CA GLY A 190 15.44 3.44 -4.25
C GLY A 190 15.65 4.97 -4.28
N THR A 191 14.55 5.70 -4.46
CA THR A 191 14.59 7.13 -4.77
C THR A 191 14.79 8.04 -3.56
N ARG A 192 14.34 7.63 -2.37
CA ARG A 192 14.35 8.45 -1.15
C ARG A 192 14.74 7.64 0.07
N TRP A 193 15.43 8.29 0.99
CA TRP A 193 15.74 7.77 2.31
C TRP A 193 15.30 8.74 3.39
N ILE A 194 14.57 8.24 4.36
CA ILE A 194 14.13 8.93 5.57
C ILE A 194 14.72 8.15 6.74
N GLY A 195 15.83 8.65 7.28
CA GLY A 195 16.52 8.04 8.41
C GLY A 195 15.75 8.29 9.70
N LEU A 196 15.61 7.25 10.52
CA LEU A 196 15.01 7.34 11.84
C LEU A 196 16.07 7.63 12.89
N SER A 197 15.66 8.25 13.99
CA SER A 197 16.53 8.47 15.15
C SER A 197 17.20 7.16 15.57
N PRO A 198 18.53 7.16 15.79
CA PRO A 198 19.22 5.94 16.19
C PRO A 198 18.60 5.40 17.47
N GLY A 199 18.20 4.13 17.44
CA GLY A 199 17.76 3.41 18.64
C GLY A 199 18.96 2.89 19.41
N LYS A 200 19.02 1.56 19.64
CA LYS A 200 20.18 0.84 20.22
C LYS A 200 21.40 0.80 19.27
N GLY A 201 21.86 1.94 18.76
CA GLY A 201 23.05 2.05 17.89
C GLY A 201 22.85 1.70 16.41
N ASN A 202 21.67 1.23 16.00
CA ASN A 202 21.37 0.91 14.59
C ASN A 202 20.63 2.06 13.90
N LEU A 203 21.09 2.41 12.69
CA LEU A 203 20.40 3.31 11.76
C LEU A 203 19.35 2.52 10.97
N TYR A 204 18.07 2.72 11.29
CA TYR A 204 16.95 2.26 10.48
C TYR A 204 16.40 3.41 9.64
N GLY A 205 15.76 3.08 8.52
CA GLY A 205 15.14 4.07 7.66
C GLY A 205 13.88 3.56 6.98
N ILE A 206 13.06 4.53 6.57
CA ILE A 206 11.99 4.35 5.60
C ILE A 206 12.56 4.76 4.25
N HIS A 207 12.47 3.89 3.26
CA HIS A 207 13.11 4.12 1.97
C HIS A 207 12.34 3.51 0.79
N GLY A 208 12.72 3.91 -0.42
CA GLY A 208 12.23 3.32 -1.66
C GLY A 208 12.76 1.89 -1.84
N ASN A 209 12.72 1.37 -3.06
CA ASN A 209 13.12 -0.01 -3.29
C ASN A 209 13.42 -0.29 -4.77
N ASN A 210 14.23 -1.31 -5.04
CA ASN A 210 14.49 -1.84 -6.39
C ASN A 210 13.77 -3.18 -6.67
N SER A 211 13.10 -3.77 -5.68
CA SER A 211 12.39 -5.05 -5.79
C SER A 211 10.88 -4.88 -5.53
N PRO A 212 10.10 -4.36 -6.48
CA PRO A 212 8.71 -3.92 -6.26
C PRO A 212 7.81 -4.99 -5.63
N TYR A 213 7.94 -6.24 -6.07
CA TYR A 213 7.18 -7.38 -5.54
C TYR A 213 7.40 -7.65 -4.05
N SER A 214 8.49 -7.15 -3.46
CA SER A 214 8.75 -7.32 -2.02
C SER A 214 7.85 -6.46 -1.11
N ILE A 215 7.18 -5.44 -1.65
CA ILE A 215 6.22 -4.62 -0.90
C ILE A 215 5.01 -5.47 -0.48
N GLY A 216 4.59 -5.32 0.76
CA GLY A 216 3.60 -6.18 1.41
C GLY A 216 4.20 -7.46 2.00
N GLY A 217 5.50 -7.66 1.89
CA GLY A 217 6.21 -8.83 2.46
C GLY A 217 6.96 -8.55 3.77
N ARG A 218 7.42 -9.64 4.39
CA ARG A 218 8.43 -9.65 5.47
C ARG A 218 9.75 -10.13 4.87
N VAL A 219 10.58 -9.19 4.43
CA VAL A 219 11.72 -9.51 3.54
C VAL A 219 12.99 -8.72 3.84
N SER A 220 12.90 -7.61 4.57
CA SER A 220 14.04 -6.72 4.78
C SER A 220 14.93 -7.20 5.94
N LYS A 221 16.09 -6.56 6.10
CA LYS A 221 16.94 -6.72 7.29
C LYS A 221 16.50 -5.84 8.47
N GLY A 222 15.36 -5.14 8.35
CA GLY A 222 14.75 -4.32 9.40
C GLY A 222 14.28 -2.94 8.95
N CYS A 223 14.84 -2.39 7.87
CA CYS A 223 14.37 -1.14 7.26
C CYS A 223 12.96 -1.29 6.65
N ILE A 224 12.24 -0.17 6.56
CA ILE A 224 10.89 -0.11 6.01
C ILE A 224 10.98 0.25 4.53
N ARG A 225 10.59 -0.68 3.65
CA ARG A 225 10.59 -0.46 2.19
C ARG A 225 9.24 0.03 1.72
N MET A 226 9.25 0.92 0.74
CA MET A 226 8.06 1.50 0.12
C MET A 226 8.16 1.45 -1.41
N ILE A 227 7.01 1.58 -2.07
CA ILE A 227 6.95 1.89 -3.50
C ILE A 227 7.60 3.27 -3.73
N ASN A 228 8.37 3.42 -4.81
CA ASN A 228 9.20 4.61 -5.03
C ASN A 228 8.38 5.92 -5.15
N SER A 229 7.19 5.89 -5.75
CA SER A 229 6.30 7.05 -5.83
C SER A 229 5.65 7.38 -4.47
N ASP A 230 5.36 6.37 -3.67
CA ASP A 230 4.76 6.53 -2.35
C ASP A 230 5.77 7.09 -1.33
N VAL A 231 7.03 6.63 -1.34
CA VAL A 231 8.08 7.23 -0.50
C VAL A 231 8.41 8.65 -0.95
N LEU A 232 8.35 8.94 -2.25
CA LEU A 232 8.53 10.31 -2.77
C LEU A 232 7.45 11.24 -2.21
N SER A 233 6.19 10.81 -2.26
CA SER A 233 5.06 11.51 -1.66
C SER A 233 5.27 11.75 -0.16
N LEU A 234 5.61 10.70 0.60
CA LEU A 234 5.86 10.81 2.04
C LEU A 234 7.01 11.78 2.33
N TYR A 235 8.12 11.64 1.60
CA TYR A 235 9.31 12.46 1.75
C TYR A 235 9.01 13.95 1.55
N ASN A 236 8.12 14.31 0.63
CA ASN A 236 7.80 15.71 0.39
C ASN A 236 6.91 16.32 1.49
N ILE A 237 6.17 15.51 2.26
CA ILE A 237 5.25 15.99 3.30
C ILE A 237 5.90 16.01 4.69
N VAL A 238 6.69 14.99 5.02
CA VAL A 238 7.21 14.82 6.38
C VAL A 238 8.47 15.65 6.63
N SER A 239 8.49 16.39 7.74
CA SER A 239 9.65 17.18 8.18
C SER A 239 10.63 16.35 9.02
N ILE A 240 11.88 16.80 9.08
CA ILE A 240 12.81 16.33 10.12
C ILE A 240 12.22 16.68 11.50
N GLY A 241 12.38 15.78 12.47
CA GLY A 241 11.77 15.87 13.80
C GLY A 241 10.36 15.30 13.91
N ALA A 242 9.70 14.96 12.79
CA ALA A 242 8.37 14.36 12.82
C ALA A 242 8.38 13.03 13.60
N PRO A 243 7.47 12.82 14.58
CA PRO A 243 7.39 11.57 15.33
C PRO A 243 7.08 10.37 14.43
N VAL A 244 7.69 9.22 14.74
CA VAL A 244 7.48 7.95 14.05
C VAL A 244 7.28 6.85 15.09
N TRP A 245 6.08 6.30 15.20
CA TRP A 245 5.76 5.22 16.14
C TRP A 245 5.71 3.89 15.41
N ILE A 246 6.49 2.92 15.86
CA ILE A 246 6.58 1.60 15.24
C ILE A 246 6.09 0.54 16.23
N GLY A 247 5.08 -0.22 15.84
CA GLY A 247 4.49 -1.25 16.69
C GLY A 247 3.62 -2.24 15.92
N ASP A 248 3.24 -3.33 16.56
CA ASP A 248 2.09 -4.14 16.16
C ASP A 248 0.77 -3.50 16.64
N ASP A 249 -0.37 -4.11 16.27
CA ASP A 249 -1.71 -3.64 16.66
C ASP A 249 -1.86 -3.47 18.18
N SER A 250 -1.30 -4.37 18.99
CA SER A 250 -1.37 -4.31 20.44
C SER A 250 -0.57 -3.13 20.99
N THR A 251 0.66 -2.96 20.49
CA THR A 251 1.57 -1.90 20.90
C THR A 251 1.05 -0.52 20.52
N LEU A 252 0.56 -0.36 19.28
CA LEU A 252 -0.01 0.91 18.83
C LEU A 252 -1.28 1.27 19.62
N ARG A 253 -2.13 0.28 19.94
CA ARG A 253 -3.32 0.48 20.77
C ARG A 253 -2.97 0.97 22.17
N LYS A 254 -1.95 0.38 22.80
CA LYS A 254 -1.43 0.84 24.11
C LYS A 254 -0.93 2.28 24.07
N TRP A 255 -0.45 2.74 22.91
CA TRP A 255 -0.05 4.15 22.71
C TRP A 255 -1.18 5.08 22.27
N GLY A 256 -2.42 4.57 22.22
CA GLY A 256 -3.60 5.36 21.88
C GLY A 256 -3.88 5.47 20.39
N VAL A 257 -3.38 4.54 19.57
CA VAL A 257 -3.65 4.44 18.13
C VAL A 257 -4.38 3.14 17.84
N THR A 258 -5.65 3.22 17.43
CA THR A 258 -6.42 2.05 17.00
C THR A 258 -6.69 2.13 15.50
N GLN A 259 -6.24 1.13 14.75
CA GLN A 259 -6.43 1.05 13.30
C GLN A 259 -7.36 -0.12 12.98
N LYS A 260 -8.66 0.04 13.21
CA LYS A 260 -9.62 -1.06 13.01
C LYS A 260 -9.70 -1.40 11.52
N SER A 261 -9.72 -2.68 11.19
CA SER A 261 -9.90 -3.12 9.81
C SER A 261 -11.30 -2.76 9.32
N PHE A 262 -11.39 -2.28 8.08
CA PHE A 262 -12.63 -1.92 7.42
C PHE A 262 -13.08 -3.07 6.52
N TYR A 263 -14.02 -3.88 7.01
CA TYR A 263 -14.76 -4.87 6.23
C TYR A 263 -16.07 -5.22 6.92
#